data_AF-A0A524FDQ2-F1
#
_entry.id   AF-A0A524FDQ2-F1
#
_cell.length_a   1.000
_cell.length_b   1.000
_cell.length_c   1.000
_cell.angle_alpha   90.00
_cell.angle_beta   90.00
_cell.angle_gamma   90.00
#
_symmetry.space_group_name_H-M   'P 1'
#
loop_
_entity.id
_entity.type
_entity.pdbx_description
1 polymer ?
#
loop_
_entity_poly.entity_id
_entity_poly.type
_entity_poly.pdbx_seq_one_letter_code
_entity_poly.pdbx_strand_id
1 'polypeptide(L)'
;MQSTYKAQEGLTVKVVYDLQRRILEIFSLFRVLNKYYYKKTEIQKQIQPLIFKKFKEGLKTVRKNMDWLFTIPTALNTLSDDFISKKDSFRFPDGIILFEAWMNLGLDALFPRVVLHFKFPGFLKGEKTRNIFQFIYSFSRGFGFPIYFGPEFYNYWFRLAKILDPLMKWVYTVCHKANQAIFLVNQKLKSKRHHPGEFESVMISEYENNVFRGVNTLLHGYFTGEQNYLGKFSSLGETLQNVNFSYTIGDHAMSIEKPSSVNTLKIPLISYESIVQKYNIDFYSYIKNLMILNRLLTKKIAFYKKRKQNLIKSYSFFDKIRLYIELLIPKRKLSRQFSIIRICILHRNLLEKIKDLLWTTCLYTHTIHSPTSKELKLRFLSKRVGYGDFDEESTNSIFLTIIRLYEKEQRFIFDDKEVNNALKDLRDQMGKMWLYFKERQFRYAVKKLNEMSSFSLDDANYKVKINEILEKLLPIFSIYELFNRSLAESVYPESKGQTKQFGAYLAKFLAWKYNPIGVNFINLFNKLAFYNWSFLIKKKKLNYKEFFNFALKLPIWKNIPSMIKEIILKS
;
A
#
# COMPACT_ATOMS: atom_id res chain seq x y z
N MET A 1 20.58 -2.49 -19.74
CA MET A 1 20.58 -1.70 -18.49
C MET A 1 20.56 -2.68 -17.34
N GLN A 2 21.70 -2.86 -16.69
CA GLN A 2 21.81 -3.67 -15.46
C GLN A 2 21.51 -2.76 -14.28
N SER A 3 20.70 -3.25 -13.34
CA SER A 3 20.51 -2.64 -12.03
C SER A 3 21.87 -2.48 -11.35
N THR A 4 22.24 -1.27 -10.92
CA THR A 4 23.49 -0.99 -10.19
C THR A 4 23.45 -1.45 -8.74
N TYR A 5 22.33 -2.02 -8.27
CA TYR A 5 22.25 -2.59 -6.94
C TYR A 5 23.32 -3.66 -6.82
N LYS A 6 24.38 -3.39 -6.05
CA LYS A 6 25.36 -4.41 -5.68
C LYS A 6 24.60 -5.44 -4.87
N ALA A 7 24.14 -6.50 -5.54
CA ALA A 7 23.45 -7.60 -4.91
C ALA A 7 24.37 -8.12 -3.80
N GLN A 8 24.02 -7.85 -2.54
CA GLN A 8 24.83 -8.34 -1.42
C GLN A 8 24.79 -9.89 -1.36
N GLU A 9 23.90 -10.56 -2.10
CA GLU A 9 23.70 -12.02 -2.06
C GLU A 9 23.48 -12.71 -3.43
N GLY A 10 23.63 -12.04 -4.58
CA GLY A 10 23.51 -12.70 -5.90
C GLY A 10 22.12 -13.27 -6.29
N LEU A 11 21.11 -13.20 -5.43
CA LEU A 11 19.75 -13.65 -5.72
C LEU A 11 19.01 -12.65 -6.60
N THR A 12 18.36 -13.17 -7.66
CA THR A 12 17.56 -12.36 -8.59
C THR A 12 16.25 -13.06 -8.91
N VAL A 13 15.24 -12.28 -9.26
CA VAL A 13 13.98 -12.77 -9.81
C VAL A 13 13.79 -12.31 -11.25
N LYS A 14 13.12 -13.13 -12.07
CA LYS A 14 12.82 -12.81 -13.47
C LYS A 14 11.50 -12.06 -13.54
N VAL A 15 11.54 -10.85 -14.09
CA VAL A 15 10.35 -10.04 -14.36
C VAL A 15 10.17 -9.91 -15.87
N VAL A 16 8.97 -10.22 -16.38
CA VAL A 16 8.63 -10.10 -17.80
C VAL A 16 8.79 -8.65 -18.26
N TYR A 17 9.60 -8.45 -19.29
CA TYR A 17 9.99 -7.15 -19.80
C TYR A 17 10.10 -7.13 -21.33
N ASP A 18 8.96 -7.28 -22.00
CA ASP A 18 8.85 -7.24 -23.45
C ASP A 18 8.81 -5.82 -24.04
N LEU A 19 8.80 -5.74 -25.36
CA LEU A 19 8.75 -4.46 -26.09
C LEU A 19 7.49 -3.65 -25.77
N GLN A 20 6.36 -4.31 -25.54
CA GLN A 20 5.11 -3.63 -25.22
C GLN A 20 5.20 -2.91 -23.89
N ARG A 21 5.65 -3.61 -22.83
CA ARG A 21 5.87 -3.03 -21.50
C ARG A 21 6.86 -1.88 -21.57
N ARG A 22 7.99 -2.08 -22.25
CA ARG A 22 9.03 -1.06 -22.46
C ARG A 22 8.50 0.25 -23.04
N ILE A 23 7.63 0.17 -24.05
CA ILE A 23 7.04 1.34 -24.71
C ILE A 23 6.01 2.02 -23.81
N LEU A 24 5.11 1.25 -23.21
CA LEU A 24 3.97 1.79 -22.45
C LEU A 24 4.38 2.40 -21.10
N GLU A 25 5.47 1.94 -20.49
CA GLU A 25 5.99 2.51 -19.25
C GLU A 25 6.48 3.95 -19.40
N ILE A 26 7.08 4.29 -20.54
CA ILE A 26 7.59 5.64 -20.83
C ILE A 26 6.47 6.67 -20.68
N PHE A 27 5.33 6.40 -21.30
CA PHE A 27 4.15 7.26 -21.20
C PHE A 27 3.54 7.26 -19.81
N SER A 28 3.61 6.13 -19.10
CA SER A 28 3.14 6.05 -17.71
C SER A 28 3.97 6.96 -16.80
N LEU A 29 5.30 6.92 -16.90
CA LEU A 29 6.23 7.79 -16.18
C LEU A 29 5.94 9.27 -16.46
N PHE A 30 5.95 9.69 -17.73
CA PHE A 30 5.77 11.10 -18.08
C PHE A 30 4.40 11.64 -17.70
N ARG A 31 3.35 10.81 -17.73
CA ARG A 31 2.04 11.18 -17.23
C ARG A 31 2.05 11.44 -15.72
N VAL A 32 2.69 10.56 -14.94
CA VAL A 32 2.81 10.74 -13.49
C VAL A 32 3.61 12.00 -13.19
N LEU A 33 4.75 12.22 -13.85
CA LEU A 33 5.54 13.45 -13.73
C LEU A 33 4.72 14.70 -14.07
N ASN A 34 4.05 14.73 -15.22
CA ASN A 34 3.25 15.87 -15.67
C ASN A 34 2.11 16.18 -14.69
N LYS A 35 1.45 15.15 -14.15
CA LYS A 35 0.37 15.33 -13.16
C LYS A 35 0.91 15.75 -11.79
N TYR A 36 2.06 15.21 -11.40
CA TYR A 36 2.74 15.56 -10.16
C TYR A 36 3.12 17.05 -10.16
N TYR A 37 3.82 17.53 -11.20
CA TYR A 37 4.23 18.94 -11.27
C TYR A 37 3.05 19.91 -11.43
N TYR A 38 1.99 19.51 -12.14
CA TYR A 38 0.74 20.27 -12.17
C TYR A 38 0.18 20.50 -10.75
N LYS A 39 -0.02 19.42 -9.98
CA LYS A 39 -0.53 19.51 -8.60
C LYS A 39 0.44 20.24 -7.67
N LYS A 40 1.75 20.02 -7.81
CA LYS A 40 2.80 20.71 -7.04
C LYS A 40 2.67 22.23 -7.23
N THR A 41 2.51 22.67 -8.49
CA THR A 41 2.32 24.08 -8.85
C THR A 41 1.01 24.65 -8.27
N GLU A 42 -0.11 23.93 -8.37
CA GLU A 42 -1.39 24.36 -7.79
C GLU A 42 -1.28 24.58 -6.27
N ILE A 43 -0.65 23.63 -5.57
CA ILE A 43 -0.49 23.70 -4.11
C ILE A 43 0.45 24.83 -3.72
N GLN A 44 1.56 25.00 -4.43
CA GLN A 44 2.48 26.12 -4.21
C GLN A 44 1.75 27.46 -4.36
N LYS A 45 0.94 27.64 -5.42
CA LYS A 45 0.12 28.85 -5.62
C LYS A 45 -0.89 29.08 -4.50
N GLN A 46 -1.53 28.02 -3.99
CA GLN A 46 -2.49 28.13 -2.89
C GLN A 46 -1.83 28.52 -1.56
N ILE A 47 -0.62 28.02 -1.31
CA ILE A 47 0.08 28.21 -0.03
C ILE A 47 0.88 29.51 -0.03
N GLN A 48 1.43 29.94 -1.17
CA GLN A 48 2.29 31.12 -1.32
C GLN A 48 1.78 32.37 -0.58
N PRO A 49 0.49 32.79 -0.66
CA PRO A 49 0.00 33.94 0.08
C PRO A 49 0.07 33.77 1.60
N LEU A 50 -0.19 32.55 2.10
CA LEU A 50 -0.11 32.23 3.53
C LEU A 50 1.34 32.28 4.02
N ILE A 51 2.30 31.84 3.19
CA ILE A 51 3.74 31.96 3.50
C ILE A 51 4.11 33.42 3.66
N PHE A 52 3.79 34.25 2.67
CA PHE A 52 4.13 35.66 2.71
C PHE A 52 3.49 36.38 3.89
N LYS A 53 2.24 36.04 4.22
CA LYS A 53 1.56 36.59 5.40
C LYS A 53 2.30 36.21 6.69
N LYS A 54 2.57 34.92 6.92
CA LYS A 54 3.27 34.45 8.12
C LYS A 54 4.71 34.96 8.21
N PHE A 55 5.42 35.03 7.09
CA PHE A 55 6.75 35.60 7.03
C PHE A 55 6.73 37.09 7.40
N LYS A 56 5.75 37.85 6.89
CA LYS A 56 5.55 39.26 7.26
C LYS A 56 5.19 39.43 8.74
N GLU A 57 4.37 38.54 9.30
CA GLU A 57 4.06 38.51 10.74
C GLU A 57 5.31 38.17 11.58
N GLY A 58 6.08 37.16 11.18
CA GLY A 58 7.36 36.81 11.80
C GLY A 58 8.35 37.97 11.79
N LEU A 59 8.50 38.66 10.65
CA LEU A 59 9.34 39.86 10.54
C LEU A 59 8.86 41.01 11.43
N LYS A 60 7.54 41.19 11.63
CA LYS A 60 7.03 42.18 12.58
C LYS A 60 7.43 41.83 14.03
N THR A 61 7.40 40.56 14.39
CA THR A 61 7.83 40.09 15.71
C THR A 61 9.36 40.24 15.90
N VAL A 62 10.16 39.92 14.87
CA VAL A 62 11.62 40.13 14.87
C VAL A 62 11.95 41.61 15.07
N ARG A 63 11.27 42.51 14.34
CA ARG A 63 11.43 43.96 14.50
C ARG A 63 11.09 44.45 15.90
N LYS A 64 10.13 43.82 16.57
CA LYS A 64 9.73 44.16 17.95
C LYS A 64 10.76 43.68 18.98
N ASN A 65 11.40 42.53 18.74
CA ASN A 65 12.29 41.90 19.72
C ASN A 65 13.77 42.27 19.55
N MET A 66 14.16 42.93 18.44
CA MET A 66 15.52 43.41 18.14
C MET A 66 16.64 42.33 18.13
N ASP A 67 16.32 41.06 18.35
CA ASP A 67 17.27 39.94 18.24
C ASP A 67 17.13 39.24 16.89
N TRP A 68 17.86 39.77 15.91
CA TRP A 68 17.81 39.31 14.52
C TRP A 68 18.54 37.98 14.31
N LEU A 69 19.57 37.70 15.10
CA LEU A 69 20.48 36.57 14.92
C LEU A 69 19.79 35.24 15.25
N PHE A 70 18.98 35.20 16.31
CA PHE A 70 18.29 33.99 16.75
C PHE A 70 16.85 33.85 16.19
N THR A 71 16.19 34.97 15.89
CA THR A 71 14.77 34.94 15.52
C THR A 71 14.54 34.62 14.04
N ILE A 72 15.44 35.05 13.12
CA ILE A 72 15.29 34.76 11.69
C ILE A 72 15.40 33.26 11.37
N PRO A 73 16.44 32.53 11.83
CA PRO A 73 16.53 31.09 11.60
C PRO A 73 15.34 30.32 12.19
N THR A 74 14.88 30.72 13.38
CA THR A 74 13.73 30.11 14.06
C THR A 74 12.41 30.35 13.32
N ALA A 75 12.20 31.55 12.76
CA ALA A 75 11.04 31.87 11.94
C ALA A 75 11.04 31.09 10.61
N LEU A 76 12.20 30.92 9.97
CA LEU A 76 12.36 30.12 8.76
C LEU A 76 12.10 28.63 9.01
N ASN A 77 12.59 28.09 10.14
CA ASN A 77 12.37 26.70 10.53
C ASN A 77 10.89 26.41 10.89
N THR A 78 10.26 27.29 11.67
CA THR A 78 8.83 27.15 12.02
C THR A 78 7.92 27.19 10.78
N LEU A 79 8.29 28.02 9.78
CA LEU A 79 7.61 28.04 8.49
C LEU A 79 7.75 26.68 7.78
N SER A 80 8.97 26.12 7.69
CA SER A 80 9.24 24.80 7.10
C SER A 80 8.40 23.68 7.74
N ASP A 81 8.33 23.63 9.08
CA ASP A 81 7.63 22.58 9.83
C ASP A 81 6.10 22.63 9.68
N ASP A 82 5.53 23.83 9.52
CA ASP A 82 4.09 24.02 9.28
C ASP A 82 3.66 23.57 7.86
N PHE A 83 4.57 23.58 6.87
CA PHE A 83 4.28 23.13 5.50
C PHE A 83 4.19 21.61 5.38
N ILE A 84 4.99 20.89 6.16
CA ILE A 84 5.02 19.43 6.18
C ILE A 84 3.76 18.87 6.88
N SER A 85 3.19 19.60 7.85
CA SER A 85 2.28 18.98 8.85
C SER A 85 0.76 19.03 8.57
N LYS A 86 0.21 19.88 7.70
CA LYS A 86 -1.27 20.12 7.69
C LYS A 86 -2.06 19.80 6.42
N LYS A 87 -1.45 19.54 5.27
CA LYS A 87 -2.19 19.13 4.05
C LYS A 87 -1.56 17.98 3.25
N ASP A 88 -0.31 17.63 3.50
CA ASP A 88 0.33 16.45 2.91
C ASP A 88 0.15 15.26 3.84
N SER A 89 -0.90 14.49 3.58
CA SER A 89 -1.17 13.27 4.34
C SER A 89 -0.41 12.10 3.73
N PHE A 90 0.91 12.09 3.90
CA PHE A 90 1.75 10.93 3.65
C PHE A 90 2.36 10.48 4.98
N ARG A 91 2.09 9.22 5.34
CA ARG A 91 2.63 8.57 6.55
C ARG A 91 4.03 8.04 6.21
N PHE A 92 4.98 8.24 7.14
CA PHE A 92 6.46 8.29 7.00
C PHE A 92 6.98 9.49 6.21
N PRO A 93 8.13 10.06 6.61
CA PRO A 93 8.56 11.41 6.27
C PRO A 93 8.68 11.51 4.74
N ASP A 94 8.04 12.51 4.16
CA ASP A 94 7.79 12.71 2.73
C ASP A 94 8.63 11.85 1.75
N GLY A 95 8.22 10.59 1.55
CA GLY A 95 8.78 9.69 0.54
C GLY A 95 8.67 10.24 -0.88
N ILE A 96 7.91 11.32 -1.06
CA ILE A 96 7.84 12.13 -2.27
C ILE A 96 9.23 12.55 -2.73
N ILE A 97 10.13 12.96 -1.84
CA ILE A 97 11.47 13.41 -2.24
C ILE A 97 12.21 12.25 -2.91
N LEU A 98 12.11 11.04 -2.34
CA LEU A 98 12.72 9.82 -2.88
C LEU A 98 12.16 9.47 -4.25
N PHE A 99 10.83 9.42 -4.36
CA PHE A 99 10.19 9.02 -5.60
C PHE A 99 10.30 10.10 -6.70
N GLU A 100 10.30 11.40 -6.35
CA GLU A 100 10.59 12.50 -7.28
C GLU A 100 12.02 12.37 -7.81
N ALA A 101 13.01 12.26 -6.93
CA ALA A 101 14.41 12.08 -7.32
C ALA A 101 14.61 10.82 -8.17
N TRP A 102 13.94 9.72 -7.83
CA TRP A 102 13.98 8.49 -8.63
C TRP A 102 13.35 8.67 -10.01
N MET A 103 12.16 9.27 -10.13
CA MET A 103 11.53 9.52 -11.43
C MET A 103 12.39 10.42 -12.32
N ASN A 104 13.12 11.37 -11.73
CA ASN A 104 14.05 12.25 -12.45
C ASN A 104 15.26 11.52 -13.05
N LEU A 105 15.50 10.26 -12.68
CA LEU A 105 16.53 9.42 -13.32
C LEU A 105 16.14 8.96 -14.74
N GLY A 106 14.90 9.20 -15.17
CA GLY A 106 14.45 8.91 -16.53
C GLY A 106 14.29 7.42 -16.80
N LEU A 107 15.05 6.88 -17.77
CA LEU A 107 14.98 5.47 -18.15
C LEU A 107 15.24 4.52 -16.96
N ASP A 108 16.14 4.90 -16.03
CA ASP A 108 16.48 4.10 -14.85
C ASP A 108 15.38 4.12 -13.75
N ALA A 109 14.26 4.79 -14.03
CA ALA A 109 13.08 4.85 -13.17
C ALA A 109 11.96 3.89 -13.60
N LEU A 110 12.01 3.35 -14.82
CA LEU A 110 10.92 2.59 -15.45
C LEU A 110 10.65 1.22 -14.83
N PHE A 111 11.69 0.58 -14.31
CA PHE A 111 11.63 -0.77 -13.75
C PHE A 111 11.89 -0.77 -12.24
N PRO A 112 11.40 -1.78 -11.50
CA PRO A 112 11.65 -1.87 -10.08
C PRO A 112 13.14 -2.17 -9.86
N ARG A 113 13.76 -1.47 -8.91
CA ARG A 113 15.20 -1.65 -8.65
C ARG A 113 15.52 -2.85 -7.78
N VAL A 114 14.59 -3.22 -6.93
CA VAL A 114 14.74 -4.27 -5.93
C VAL A 114 13.38 -4.92 -5.66
N VAL A 115 13.42 -6.19 -5.28
CA VAL A 115 12.28 -6.95 -4.77
C VAL A 115 12.60 -7.37 -3.33
N LEU A 116 11.63 -7.25 -2.44
CA LEU A 116 11.76 -7.78 -1.07
C LEU A 116 10.94 -9.05 -0.94
N HIS A 117 11.56 -10.09 -0.39
CA HIS A 117 10.90 -11.33 -0.02
C HIS A 117 10.60 -11.33 1.47
N PHE A 118 9.32 -11.46 1.81
CA PHE A 118 8.84 -11.64 3.17
C PHE A 118 8.27 -13.05 3.34
N LYS A 119 8.57 -13.68 4.47
CA LYS A 119 8.12 -15.03 4.80
C LYS A 119 7.08 -14.99 5.91
N PHE A 120 6.00 -15.74 5.74
CA PHE A 120 4.89 -15.84 6.67
C PHE A 120 4.46 -17.31 6.88
N PRO A 121 3.87 -17.66 8.03
CA PRO A 121 3.26 -18.97 8.24
C PRO A 121 2.13 -19.27 7.24
N GLY A 122 1.95 -20.54 6.88
CA GLY A 122 0.78 -20.95 6.10
C GLY A 122 -0.54 -20.73 6.85
N PHE A 123 -1.58 -20.29 6.13
CA PHE A 123 -2.90 -19.98 6.69
C PHE A 123 -3.97 -20.96 6.22
N LEU A 124 -3.85 -21.45 5.00
CA LEU A 124 -4.79 -22.39 4.39
C LEU A 124 -4.45 -23.84 4.75
N LYS A 125 -5.43 -24.75 4.60
CA LYS A 125 -5.24 -26.17 4.88
C LYS A 125 -4.12 -26.74 3.99
N GLY A 126 -3.13 -27.39 4.60
CA GLY A 126 -1.97 -27.97 3.93
C GLY A 126 -0.91 -26.94 3.46
N GLU A 127 -1.11 -25.65 3.71
CA GLU A 127 -0.12 -24.60 3.43
C GLU A 127 0.94 -24.59 4.53
N LYS A 128 2.22 -24.73 4.16
CA LYS A 128 3.35 -24.69 5.09
C LYS A 128 3.85 -23.27 5.30
N THR A 129 4.17 -22.58 4.20
CA THR A 129 4.73 -21.24 4.20
C THR A 129 4.11 -20.39 3.11
N ARG A 130 3.99 -19.09 3.38
CA ARG A 130 3.49 -18.08 2.44
C ARG A 130 4.59 -17.05 2.22
N ASN A 131 5.00 -16.88 0.98
CA ASN A 131 6.10 -16.00 0.59
C ASN A 131 5.54 -14.83 -0.20
N ILE A 132 5.79 -13.60 0.25
CA ILE A 132 5.36 -12.37 -0.42
C ILE A 132 6.56 -11.73 -1.09
N PHE A 133 6.43 -11.46 -2.38
CA PHE A 133 7.40 -10.71 -3.17
C PHE A 133 6.84 -9.32 -3.41
N GLN A 134 7.45 -8.30 -2.79
CA GLN A 134 7.04 -6.92 -2.93
C GLN A 134 7.99 -6.18 -3.88
N PHE A 135 7.41 -5.61 -4.94
CA PHE A 135 8.06 -4.83 -5.97
C PHE A 135 7.78 -3.34 -5.71
N ILE A 136 8.83 -2.54 -5.74
CA ILE A 136 8.72 -1.08 -5.55
C ILE A 136 8.97 -0.40 -6.88
N TYR A 137 8.07 0.50 -7.26
CA TYR A 137 8.18 1.33 -8.46
C TYR A 137 8.29 2.80 -8.08
N SER A 138 8.96 3.59 -8.92
CA SER A 138 9.13 5.03 -8.71
C SER A 138 7.87 5.85 -9.01
N PHE A 139 7.02 5.33 -9.90
CA PHE A 139 5.76 5.93 -10.31
C PHE A 139 4.64 4.89 -10.31
N SER A 140 3.43 5.40 -10.19
CA SER A 140 2.24 4.60 -10.30
C SER A 140 1.99 4.14 -11.73
N ARG A 141 1.74 2.84 -11.92
CA ARG A 141 1.58 2.20 -13.24
C ARG A 141 0.13 1.95 -13.64
N GLY A 142 -0.83 2.14 -12.74
CA GLY A 142 -2.21 1.82 -13.06
C GLY A 142 -3.05 2.94 -13.65
N PHE A 143 -4.30 2.58 -13.99
CA PHE A 143 -5.20 3.22 -14.96
C PHE A 143 -4.53 4.33 -15.78
N GLY A 144 -3.54 3.90 -16.56
CA GLY A 144 -2.91 4.67 -17.60
C GLY A 144 -3.59 4.28 -18.89
N PHE A 145 -4.74 4.90 -19.18
CA PHE A 145 -5.29 4.82 -20.53
C PHE A 145 -4.18 5.23 -21.50
N PRO A 146 -3.91 4.45 -22.54
CA PRO A 146 -2.78 4.74 -23.38
C PRO A 146 -2.98 6.08 -24.09
N ILE A 147 -1.87 6.78 -24.28
CA ILE A 147 -1.86 8.02 -25.06
C ILE A 147 -2.06 7.63 -26.51
N TYR A 148 -3.22 8.00 -27.02
CA TYR A 148 -3.65 7.80 -28.39
C TYR A 148 -3.66 9.15 -29.11
N PHE A 149 -3.06 9.19 -30.29
CA PHE A 149 -3.10 10.32 -31.21
C PHE A 149 -3.88 9.91 -32.46
N GLY A 150 -4.39 10.87 -33.23
CA GLY A 150 -5.04 10.57 -34.51
C GLY A 150 -4.10 9.82 -35.48
N PRO A 151 -4.62 9.04 -36.44
CA PRO A 151 -3.82 8.37 -37.48
C PRO A 151 -2.80 9.29 -38.19
N GLU A 152 -3.15 10.58 -38.32
CA GLU A 152 -2.32 11.62 -38.92
C GLU A 152 -1.00 11.79 -38.16
N PHE A 153 -1.03 11.73 -36.82
CA PHE A 153 0.19 11.84 -35.99
C PHE A 153 1.17 10.70 -36.27
N TYR A 154 0.64 9.51 -36.56
CA TYR A 154 1.43 8.34 -36.89
C TYR A 154 1.79 8.27 -38.38
N ASN A 155 1.30 9.21 -39.19
CA ASN A 155 1.47 9.27 -40.64
C ASN A 155 1.05 7.95 -41.33
N TYR A 156 -0.11 7.37 -40.95
CA TYR A 156 -0.77 6.31 -41.72
C TYR A 156 -2.21 6.70 -42.06
N TRP A 157 -2.62 6.36 -43.28
CA TRP A 157 -3.98 6.60 -43.78
C TRP A 157 -4.72 5.26 -43.76
N PHE A 158 -5.63 5.08 -42.80
CA PHE A 158 -6.40 3.84 -42.70
C PHE A 158 -7.68 3.99 -43.52
N ARG A 159 -7.80 3.27 -44.65
CA ARG A 159 -8.98 3.36 -45.55
C ARG A 159 -10.31 3.02 -44.86
N LEU A 160 -10.27 2.14 -43.87
CA LEU A 160 -11.43 1.79 -43.03
C LEU A 160 -11.57 2.71 -41.79
N ALA A 161 -10.76 3.77 -41.68
CA ALA A 161 -10.82 4.71 -40.54
C ALA A 161 -12.20 5.28 -40.43
N LYS A 162 -12.82 5.75 -41.52
CA LYS A 162 -14.19 6.30 -41.49
C LYS A 162 -15.23 5.33 -40.91
N ILE A 163 -15.04 4.02 -41.06
CA ILE A 163 -15.97 2.98 -40.56
C ILE A 163 -15.71 2.69 -39.07
N LEU A 164 -14.45 2.67 -38.64
CA LEU A 164 -14.07 2.45 -37.22
C LEU A 164 -13.97 3.74 -36.40
N ASP A 165 -14.01 4.92 -37.03
CA ASP A 165 -13.88 6.23 -36.39
C ASP A 165 -14.99 6.49 -35.35
N PRO A 166 -16.26 6.09 -35.57
CA PRO A 166 -17.28 6.14 -34.52
C PRO A 166 -16.92 5.27 -33.31
N LEU A 167 -16.37 4.07 -33.54
CA LEU A 167 -15.94 3.17 -32.48
C LEU A 167 -14.74 3.75 -31.72
N MET A 168 -13.74 4.28 -32.44
CA MET A 168 -12.54 4.89 -31.86
C MET A 168 -12.84 6.20 -31.12
N LYS A 169 -13.76 7.03 -31.64
CA LYS A 169 -14.28 8.22 -30.97
C LYS A 169 -15.12 7.87 -29.76
N TRP A 170 -15.97 6.84 -29.84
CA TRP A 170 -16.76 6.36 -28.72
C TRP A 170 -15.85 5.82 -27.61
N VAL A 171 -14.88 4.97 -27.97
CA VAL A 171 -13.79 4.51 -27.11
C VAL A 171 -13.07 5.68 -26.44
N TYR A 172 -12.64 6.68 -27.21
CA TYR A 172 -11.95 7.86 -26.70
C TYR A 172 -12.84 8.65 -25.74
N THR A 173 -14.12 8.82 -26.10
CA THR A 173 -15.11 9.56 -25.31
C THR A 173 -15.41 8.83 -24.00
N VAL A 174 -15.59 7.51 -24.02
CA VAL A 174 -15.82 6.69 -22.81
C VAL A 174 -14.58 6.74 -21.92
N CYS A 175 -13.37 6.64 -22.46
CA CYS A 175 -12.13 6.72 -21.68
C CYS A 175 -11.91 8.12 -21.09
N HIS A 176 -12.16 9.17 -21.89
CA HIS A 176 -12.05 10.55 -21.45
C HIS A 176 -13.09 10.87 -20.38
N LYS A 177 -14.35 10.44 -20.57
CA LYS A 177 -15.43 10.57 -19.58
C LYS A 177 -15.19 9.73 -18.34
N ALA A 178 -14.61 8.53 -18.45
CA ALA A 178 -14.22 7.71 -17.29
C ALA A 178 -13.07 8.37 -16.52
N ASN A 179 -12.06 8.92 -17.21
CA ASN A 179 -11.00 9.71 -16.58
C ASN A 179 -11.54 10.97 -15.90
N GLN A 180 -12.46 11.68 -16.56
CA GLN A 180 -13.13 12.85 -15.99
C GLN A 180 -13.98 12.45 -14.79
N ALA A 181 -14.71 11.34 -14.84
CA ALA A 181 -15.53 10.84 -13.73
C ALA A 181 -14.65 10.42 -12.55
N ILE A 182 -13.57 9.67 -12.78
CA ILE A 182 -12.57 9.35 -11.76
C ILE A 182 -11.97 10.63 -11.18
N PHE A 183 -11.66 11.62 -12.01
CA PHE A 183 -11.11 12.91 -11.57
C PHE A 183 -12.13 13.75 -10.77
N LEU A 184 -13.39 13.79 -11.18
CA LEU A 184 -14.48 14.52 -10.52
C LEU A 184 -14.87 13.87 -9.19
N VAL A 185 -14.93 12.53 -9.15
CA VAL A 185 -15.10 11.78 -7.91
C VAL A 185 -13.90 12.02 -6.99
N ASN A 186 -12.69 12.00 -7.53
CA ASN A 186 -11.48 12.32 -6.78
C ASN A 186 -11.43 13.77 -6.26
N GLN A 187 -11.96 14.75 -7.00
CA GLN A 187 -12.10 16.14 -6.55
C GLN A 187 -13.16 16.28 -5.45
N LYS A 188 -14.35 15.69 -5.63
CA LYS A 188 -15.43 15.70 -4.62
C LYS A 188 -15.02 15.01 -3.32
N LEU A 189 -14.23 13.93 -3.40
CA LEU A 189 -13.71 13.20 -2.24
C LEU A 189 -12.49 13.87 -1.60
N LYS A 190 -12.01 15.03 -2.12
CA LYS A 190 -10.70 15.62 -1.77
C LYS A 190 -9.58 14.56 -1.77
N SER A 191 -9.67 13.59 -2.67
CA SER A 191 -8.70 12.51 -2.75
C SER A 191 -7.34 13.08 -3.15
N LYS A 192 -6.31 12.50 -2.53
CA LYS A 192 -4.96 13.04 -2.40
C LYS A 192 -4.23 13.14 -3.75
N ARG A 193 -3.01 13.72 -3.76
CA ARG A 193 -2.10 13.74 -4.93
C ARG A 193 -2.03 12.32 -5.55
N HIS A 194 -1.89 12.19 -6.88
CA HIS A 194 -1.50 10.86 -7.41
C HIS A 194 -0.14 10.55 -6.78
N HIS A 195 -0.04 9.39 -6.14
CA HIS A 195 1.09 9.06 -5.27
C HIS A 195 2.32 8.78 -6.14
N PRO A 196 3.45 9.50 -5.96
CA PRO A 196 4.71 9.04 -6.48
C PRO A 196 5.12 7.82 -5.64
N GLY A 197 5.62 6.78 -6.30
CA GLY A 197 5.87 5.48 -5.67
C GLY A 197 4.67 4.54 -5.64
N GLU A 198 4.94 3.26 -5.91
CA GLU A 198 3.93 2.20 -5.83
C GLU A 198 4.54 0.89 -5.34
N PHE A 199 3.84 0.25 -4.39
CA PHE A 199 4.18 -1.06 -3.85
C PHE A 199 3.21 -2.09 -4.40
N GLU A 200 3.72 -2.99 -5.22
CA GLU A 200 2.95 -4.11 -5.72
C GLU A 200 3.46 -5.41 -5.13
N SER A 201 2.56 -6.35 -4.89
CA SER A 201 2.92 -7.61 -4.24
C SER A 201 2.31 -8.79 -4.96
N VAL A 202 2.92 -9.95 -4.76
CA VAL A 202 2.43 -11.22 -5.27
C VAL A 202 2.87 -12.34 -4.32
N MET A 203 2.09 -13.40 -4.20
CA MET A 203 2.38 -14.47 -3.24
C MET A 203 2.78 -15.77 -3.93
N ILE A 204 3.73 -16.47 -3.35
CA ILE A 204 4.02 -17.89 -3.61
C ILE A 204 3.86 -18.65 -2.30
N SER A 205 2.90 -19.55 -2.26
CA SER A 205 2.63 -20.43 -1.13
C SER A 205 3.21 -21.81 -1.38
N GLU A 206 3.91 -22.34 -0.39
CA GLU A 206 4.39 -23.71 -0.33
C GLU A 206 3.38 -24.57 0.43
N TYR A 207 3.02 -25.70 -0.16
CA TYR A 207 2.12 -26.70 0.41
C TYR A 207 2.85 -27.99 0.75
N GLU A 208 2.16 -28.88 1.46
CA GLU A 208 2.55 -30.29 1.58
C GLU A 208 2.89 -30.93 0.23
N ASN A 209 3.76 -31.95 0.25
CA ASN A 209 4.29 -32.62 -0.94
C ASN A 209 4.98 -31.67 -1.94
N ASN A 210 5.59 -30.59 -1.43
CA ASN A 210 6.41 -29.67 -2.19
C ASN A 210 5.66 -29.00 -3.36
N VAL A 211 4.35 -28.80 -3.18
CA VAL A 211 3.49 -28.14 -4.16
C VAL A 211 3.56 -26.63 -3.97
N PHE A 212 3.83 -25.89 -5.04
CA PHE A 212 3.86 -24.43 -5.02
C PHE A 212 2.66 -23.85 -5.76
N ARG A 213 2.03 -22.84 -5.14
CA ARG A 213 0.88 -22.12 -5.71
C ARG A 213 1.12 -20.62 -5.66
N GLY A 214 0.76 -19.91 -6.72
CA GLY A 214 0.88 -18.46 -6.83
C GLY A 214 -0.47 -17.78 -6.60
N VAL A 215 -0.48 -16.62 -5.93
CA VAL A 215 -1.65 -15.74 -5.81
C VAL A 215 -1.31 -14.40 -6.46
N ASN A 216 -2.04 -14.08 -7.53
CA ASN A 216 -1.91 -12.81 -8.24
C ASN A 216 -2.62 -11.68 -7.49
N THR A 217 -2.16 -10.45 -7.71
CA THR A 217 -2.89 -9.24 -7.35
C THR A 217 -3.66 -8.67 -8.54
N LEU A 218 -4.68 -7.85 -8.26
CA LEU A 218 -5.52 -7.10 -9.19
C LEU A 218 -5.70 -5.68 -8.64
N LEU A 219 -5.83 -4.69 -9.52
CA LEU A 219 -6.36 -3.33 -9.24
C LEU A 219 -5.98 -2.75 -7.87
N HIS A 220 -4.87 -2.03 -7.77
CA HIS A 220 -4.32 -1.46 -6.53
C HIS A 220 -3.78 -2.53 -5.56
N GLY A 221 -3.25 -3.63 -6.10
CA GLY A 221 -2.58 -4.66 -5.31
C GLY A 221 -3.51 -5.54 -4.46
N TYR A 222 -4.82 -5.60 -4.73
CA TYR A 222 -5.72 -6.52 -4.02
C TYR A 222 -5.49 -7.96 -4.49
N PHE A 223 -5.35 -8.88 -3.55
CA PHE A 223 -5.20 -10.29 -3.91
C PHE A 223 -6.49 -10.87 -4.50
N THR A 224 -6.34 -11.58 -5.61
CA THR A 224 -7.43 -12.33 -6.27
C THR A 224 -8.09 -13.35 -5.32
N GLY A 225 -7.29 -13.91 -4.40
CA GLY A 225 -7.68 -15.06 -3.56
C GLY A 225 -7.73 -16.39 -4.33
N GLU A 226 -7.53 -16.37 -5.65
CA GLU A 226 -7.44 -17.57 -6.48
C GLU A 226 -5.99 -18.02 -6.58
N GLN A 227 -5.76 -19.32 -6.36
CA GLN A 227 -4.43 -19.91 -6.35
C GLN A 227 -4.13 -20.65 -7.65
N ASN A 228 -3.10 -20.20 -8.36
CA ASN A 228 -2.60 -20.84 -9.56
C ASN A 228 -1.55 -21.90 -9.20
N TYR A 229 -1.71 -23.12 -9.71
CA TYR A 229 -0.70 -24.17 -9.52
C TYR A 229 0.57 -23.86 -10.33
N LEU A 230 1.69 -23.69 -9.64
CA LEU A 230 2.98 -23.38 -10.26
C LEU A 230 3.73 -24.66 -10.62
N GLY A 231 3.74 -25.64 -9.73
CA GLY A 231 4.43 -26.91 -9.92
C GLY A 231 4.74 -27.62 -8.61
N LYS A 232 5.47 -28.74 -8.71
CA LYS A 232 6.14 -29.38 -7.58
C LYS A 232 7.63 -29.12 -7.73
N PHE A 233 8.26 -28.54 -6.72
CA PHE A 233 9.66 -28.14 -6.74
C PHE A 233 10.32 -28.50 -5.41
N SER A 234 11.61 -28.82 -5.38
CA SER A 234 12.30 -29.15 -4.12
C SER A 234 12.38 -27.96 -3.15
N SER A 235 12.33 -26.73 -3.66
CA SER A 235 12.52 -25.51 -2.86
C SER A 235 11.89 -24.26 -3.49
N LEU A 236 11.79 -23.19 -2.70
CA LEU A 236 11.41 -21.86 -3.21
C LEU A 236 12.43 -21.33 -4.24
N GLY A 237 13.73 -21.61 -4.04
CA GLY A 237 14.78 -21.20 -4.98
C GLY A 237 14.59 -21.82 -6.36
N GLU A 238 14.32 -23.13 -6.41
CA GLU A 238 13.98 -23.83 -7.66
C GLU A 238 12.69 -23.29 -8.28
N THR A 239 11.68 -22.99 -7.45
CA THR A 239 10.43 -22.38 -7.92
C THR A 239 10.72 -21.05 -8.62
N LEU A 240 11.54 -20.17 -8.03
CA LEU A 240 11.88 -18.85 -8.59
C LEU A 240 12.68 -18.94 -9.91
N GLN A 241 13.42 -20.02 -10.14
CA GLN A 241 14.09 -20.24 -11.41
C GLN A 241 13.11 -20.65 -12.53
N ASN A 242 12.03 -21.32 -12.14
CA ASN A 242 10.99 -21.91 -12.98
C ASN A 242 9.69 -21.10 -13.04
N VAL A 243 9.69 -19.83 -12.63
CA VAL A 243 8.56 -18.92 -12.81
C VAL A 243 9.03 -17.55 -13.25
N ASN A 244 8.14 -16.80 -13.88
CA ASN A 244 8.33 -15.40 -14.22
C ASN A 244 7.30 -14.55 -13.49
N PHE A 245 7.74 -13.42 -12.95
CA PHE A 245 6.84 -12.39 -12.46
C PHE A 245 6.42 -11.49 -13.62
N SER A 246 5.15 -11.14 -13.72
CA SER A 246 4.62 -10.29 -14.78
C SER A 246 3.72 -9.20 -14.20
N TYR A 247 3.44 -8.20 -15.01
CA TYR A 247 2.51 -7.12 -14.67
C TYR A 247 1.87 -6.55 -15.92
N THR A 248 0.75 -5.87 -15.73
CA THR A 248 0.03 -5.19 -16.79
C THR A 248 0.03 -3.70 -16.54
N ILE A 249 0.48 -2.92 -17.53
CA ILE A 249 0.39 -1.45 -17.47
C ILE A 249 -1.08 -1.06 -17.40
N GLY A 250 -1.46 -0.20 -16.45
CA GLY A 250 -2.84 0.21 -16.25
C GLY A 250 -3.63 -0.59 -15.20
N ASP A 251 -3.10 -1.69 -14.66
CA ASP A 251 -3.87 -2.59 -13.76
C ASP A 251 -3.33 -2.66 -12.31
N HIS A 252 -2.21 -1.98 -11.97
CA HIS A 252 -1.66 -1.99 -10.58
C HIS A 252 -1.60 -3.42 -10.00
N ALA A 253 -1.14 -4.36 -10.82
CA ALA A 253 -1.27 -5.79 -10.59
C ALA A 253 0.04 -6.48 -10.93
N MET A 254 0.45 -7.41 -10.07
CA MET A 254 1.54 -8.34 -10.29
C MET A 254 0.99 -9.76 -10.35
N SER A 255 1.51 -10.54 -11.28
CA SER A 255 1.16 -11.94 -11.49
C SER A 255 2.39 -12.82 -11.54
N ILE A 256 2.18 -14.11 -11.27
CA ILE A 256 3.18 -15.15 -11.48
C ILE A 256 2.70 -16.04 -12.61
N GLU A 257 3.59 -16.28 -13.55
CA GLU A 257 3.36 -17.09 -14.74
C GLU A 257 4.44 -18.16 -14.85
N LYS A 258 4.11 -19.27 -15.50
CA LYS A 258 5.11 -20.27 -15.90
C LYS A 258 6.08 -19.66 -16.92
N PRO A 259 7.31 -20.21 -17.06
CA PRO A 259 8.30 -19.67 -17.95
C PRO A 259 7.76 -19.66 -19.38
N SER A 260 7.95 -18.54 -20.06
CA SER A 260 7.60 -18.34 -21.46
C SER A 260 8.85 -17.86 -22.20
N SER A 261 8.85 -17.94 -23.53
CA SER A 261 9.94 -17.44 -24.40
C SER A 261 10.07 -15.91 -24.42
N VAL A 262 9.42 -15.22 -23.49
CA VAL A 262 9.34 -13.77 -23.44
C VAL A 262 10.59 -13.19 -22.77
N ASN A 263 11.05 -12.04 -23.25
CA ASN A 263 12.18 -11.32 -22.65
C ASN A 263 11.90 -11.00 -21.17
N THR A 264 12.91 -11.27 -20.33
CA THR A 264 12.85 -10.99 -18.88
C THR A 264 13.99 -10.08 -18.43
N LEU A 265 13.72 -9.24 -17.45
CA LEU A 265 14.72 -8.48 -16.71
C LEU A 265 14.99 -9.18 -15.37
N LYS A 266 16.27 -9.33 -15.00
CA LYS A 266 16.66 -9.85 -13.69
C LYS A 266 16.68 -8.70 -12.68
N ILE A 267 15.85 -8.80 -11.65
CA ILE A 267 15.79 -7.81 -10.57
C ILE A 267 16.41 -8.41 -9.30
N PRO A 268 17.30 -7.67 -8.61
CA PRO A 268 17.84 -8.07 -7.32
C PRO A 268 16.76 -8.38 -6.29
N LEU A 269 16.94 -9.47 -5.54
CA LEU A 269 16.06 -9.89 -4.46
C LEU A 269 16.77 -9.71 -3.11
N ILE A 270 16.12 -9.02 -2.18
CA ILE A 270 16.50 -9.03 -0.76
C ILE A 270 15.69 -10.15 -0.10
N SER A 271 16.39 -11.16 0.42
CA SER A 271 15.77 -12.33 1.05
C SER A 271 15.18 -12.00 2.42
N TYR A 272 14.28 -12.86 2.90
CA TYR A 272 13.76 -12.76 4.26
C TYR A 272 14.89 -12.84 5.29
N GLU A 273 15.87 -13.71 5.07
CA GLU A 273 17.04 -13.90 5.92
C GLU A 273 17.87 -12.60 6.02
N SER A 274 18.13 -11.91 4.90
CA SER A 274 18.82 -10.61 4.93
C SER A 274 18.01 -9.56 5.69
N ILE A 275 16.67 -9.57 5.57
CA ILE A 275 15.82 -8.62 6.27
C ILE A 275 15.92 -8.81 7.79
N VAL A 276 15.84 -10.06 8.25
CA VAL A 276 16.00 -10.41 9.66
C VAL A 276 17.37 -9.97 10.16
N GLN A 277 18.44 -10.31 9.45
CA GLN A 277 19.81 -10.01 9.88
C GLN A 277 20.09 -8.49 9.92
N LYS A 278 19.68 -7.75 8.88
CA LYS A 278 20.03 -6.33 8.72
C LYS A 278 19.10 -5.38 9.47
N TYR A 279 17.81 -5.69 9.51
CA TYR A 279 16.79 -4.80 10.08
C TYR A 279 16.22 -5.30 11.41
N ASN A 280 16.57 -6.51 11.86
CA ASN A 280 16.03 -7.15 13.07
C ASN A 280 14.49 -7.27 13.04
N ILE A 281 13.96 -7.67 11.88
CA ILE A 281 12.51 -7.77 11.63
C ILE A 281 12.18 -9.19 11.22
N ASP A 282 11.49 -9.88 12.13
CA ASP A 282 10.99 -11.24 11.91
C ASP A 282 9.46 -11.29 11.98
N PHE A 283 8.82 -10.97 10.85
CA PHE A 283 7.37 -11.11 10.74
C PHE A 283 6.91 -12.56 10.84
N TYR A 284 7.72 -13.55 10.45
CA TYR A 284 7.32 -14.95 10.49
C TYR A 284 7.03 -15.40 11.93
N SER A 285 7.99 -15.18 12.83
CA SER A 285 7.85 -15.56 14.24
C SER A 285 6.74 -14.78 14.94
N TYR A 286 6.64 -13.48 14.67
CA TYR A 286 5.56 -12.65 15.22
C TYR A 286 4.17 -13.20 14.83
N ILE A 287 3.98 -13.50 13.54
CA ILE A 287 2.69 -13.98 13.02
C ILE A 287 2.38 -15.40 13.50
N LYS A 288 3.39 -16.24 13.72
CA LYS A 288 3.20 -17.55 14.34
C LYS A 288 2.60 -17.42 15.75
N ASN A 289 3.08 -16.47 16.55
CA ASN A 289 2.52 -16.20 17.89
C ASN A 289 1.12 -15.59 17.81
N LEU A 290 0.88 -14.69 16.85
CA LEU A 290 -0.46 -14.17 16.57
C LEU A 290 -1.45 -15.29 16.23
N MET A 291 -1.05 -16.28 15.43
CA MET A 291 -1.88 -17.45 15.12
C MET A 291 -2.16 -18.33 16.34
N ILE A 292 -1.19 -18.51 17.23
CA ILE A 292 -1.38 -19.23 18.51
C ILE A 292 -2.43 -18.51 19.36
N LEU A 293 -2.31 -17.19 19.51
CA LEU A 293 -3.32 -16.38 20.20
C LEU A 293 -4.70 -16.49 19.53
N ASN A 294 -4.78 -16.43 18.19
CA ASN A 294 -6.04 -16.59 17.48
C ASN A 294 -6.71 -17.95 17.76
N ARG A 295 -5.93 -19.02 17.91
CA ARG A 295 -6.43 -20.35 18.32
C ARG A 295 -6.93 -20.33 19.77
N LEU A 296 -6.18 -19.70 20.68
CA LEU A 296 -6.60 -19.51 22.07
C LEU A 296 -7.94 -18.75 22.17
N LEU A 297 -8.05 -17.60 21.50
CA LEU A 297 -9.28 -16.82 21.43
C LEU A 297 -10.45 -17.66 20.89
N THR A 298 -10.22 -18.45 19.84
CA THR A 298 -11.25 -19.32 19.26
C THR A 298 -11.72 -20.39 20.26
N LYS A 299 -10.80 -21.02 21.01
CA LYS A 299 -11.15 -21.97 22.08
C LYS A 299 -11.97 -21.29 23.18
N LYS A 300 -11.57 -20.10 23.64
CA LYS A 300 -12.28 -19.35 24.68
C LYS A 300 -13.67 -18.90 24.22
N ILE A 301 -13.82 -18.43 22.98
CA ILE A 301 -15.13 -18.10 22.38
C ILE A 301 -16.06 -19.32 22.39
N ALA A 302 -15.57 -20.48 21.97
CA ALA A 302 -16.35 -21.73 21.99
C ALA A 302 -16.73 -22.15 23.42
N PHE A 303 -15.80 -22.00 24.37
CA PHE A 303 -16.06 -22.24 25.80
C PHE A 303 -17.21 -21.37 26.32
N TYR A 304 -17.17 -20.05 26.13
CA TYR A 304 -18.24 -19.17 26.59
C TYR A 304 -19.57 -19.42 25.85
N LYS A 305 -19.53 -19.83 24.57
CA LYS A 305 -20.73 -20.26 23.83
C LYS A 305 -21.36 -21.51 24.45
N LYS A 306 -20.56 -22.54 24.76
CA LYS A 306 -21.03 -23.79 25.38
C LYS A 306 -21.52 -23.55 26.81
N ARG A 307 -20.77 -22.78 27.61
CA ARG A 307 -21.17 -22.39 28.97
C ARG A 307 -22.51 -21.66 28.98
N LYS A 308 -22.69 -20.68 28.08
CA LYS A 308 -23.98 -20.00 27.91
C LYS A 308 -25.10 -20.98 27.58
N GLN A 309 -24.90 -21.89 26.62
CA GLN A 309 -25.92 -22.88 26.23
C GLN A 309 -26.29 -23.82 27.39
N ASN A 310 -25.31 -24.29 28.15
CA ASN A 310 -25.55 -25.15 29.31
C ASN A 310 -26.34 -24.42 30.42
N LEU A 311 -25.99 -23.15 30.70
CA LEU A 311 -26.73 -22.31 31.64
C LEU A 311 -28.18 -22.08 31.16
N ILE A 312 -28.39 -21.83 29.86
CA ILE A 312 -29.73 -21.69 29.30
C ILE A 312 -30.53 -22.99 29.51
N LYS A 313 -29.92 -24.15 29.26
CA LYS A 313 -30.58 -25.46 29.39
C LYS A 313 -31.04 -25.74 30.83
N SER A 314 -30.26 -25.33 31.84
CA SER A 314 -30.59 -25.56 33.25
C SER A 314 -31.75 -24.71 33.78
N TYR A 315 -32.18 -23.67 33.06
CA TYR A 315 -33.34 -22.87 33.47
C TYR A 315 -34.67 -23.56 33.16
N SER A 316 -35.69 -23.23 33.96
CA SER A 316 -37.08 -23.64 33.71
C SER A 316 -37.58 -23.08 32.36
N PHE A 317 -38.68 -23.64 31.84
CA PHE A 317 -39.28 -23.15 30.59
C PHE A 317 -39.66 -21.65 30.66
N PHE A 318 -40.27 -21.22 31.77
CA PHE A 318 -40.65 -19.83 31.97
C PHE A 318 -39.44 -18.88 32.08
N ASP A 319 -38.38 -19.30 32.76
CA ASP A 319 -37.14 -18.52 32.84
C ASP A 319 -36.44 -18.39 31.49
N LYS A 320 -36.50 -19.42 30.64
CA LYS A 320 -35.99 -19.37 29.26
C LYS A 320 -36.74 -18.31 28.45
N ILE A 321 -38.07 -18.30 28.49
CA ILE A 321 -38.89 -17.29 27.79
C ILE A 321 -38.53 -15.89 28.29
N ARG A 322 -38.47 -15.68 29.61
CA ARG A 322 -38.09 -14.39 30.22
C ARG A 322 -36.72 -13.93 29.76
N LEU A 323 -35.73 -14.84 29.74
CA LEU A 323 -34.39 -14.56 29.25
C LEU A 323 -34.39 -14.13 27.78
N TYR A 324 -35.13 -14.81 26.89
CA TYR A 324 -35.21 -14.45 25.48
C TYR A 324 -35.83 -13.07 25.27
N ILE A 325 -36.88 -12.72 26.03
CA ILE A 325 -37.49 -11.39 26.02
C ILE A 325 -36.48 -10.32 26.47
N GLU A 326 -35.73 -10.58 27.56
CA GLU A 326 -34.70 -9.65 28.04
C GLU A 326 -33.54 -9.48 27.03
N LEU A 327 -33.18 -10.53 26.29
CA LEU A 327 -32.13 -10.47 25.26
C LEU A 327 -32.55 -9.75 23.98
N LEU A 328 -33.84 -9.70 23.67
CA LEU A 328 -34.38 -9.01 22.49
C LEU A 328 -34.33 -7.48 22.63
N ILE A 329 -34.25 -6.95 23.85
CA ILE A 329 -34.22 -5.51 24.11
C ILE A 329 -32.75 -5.05 24.17
N PRO A 330 -32.19 -4.40 23.13
CA PRO A 330 -30.73 -4.26 22.93
C PRO A 330 -29.98 -3.38 23.94
N LYS A 331 -30.61 -2.94 25.03
CA LYS A 331 -30.06 -2.00 26.02
C LYS A 331 -30.50 -2.26 27.46
N ARG A 332 -31.38 -3.24 27.70
CA ARG A 332 -31.83 -3.54 29.07
C ARG A 332 -30.78 -4.43 29.73
N LYS A 333 -30.34 -4.07 30.94
CA LYS A 333 -29.48 -4.96 31.73
C LYS A 333 -30.28 -6.22 32.03
N LEU A 334 -29.72 -7.37 31.68
CA LEU A 334 -30.23 -8.67 32.15
C LEU A 334 -30.39 -8.61 33.67
N SER A 335 -31.50 -9.16 34.16
CA SER A 335 -31.79 -9.27 35.59
C SER A 335 -30.66 -9.99 36.33
N ARG A 336 -30.54 -9.78 37.67
CA ARG A 336 -29.49 -10.40 38.50
C ARG A 336 -29.44 -11.93 38.32
N GLN A 337 -30.62 -12.54 38.11
CA GLN A 337 -30.80 -13.98 37.84
C GLN A 337 -30.02 -14.47 36.61
N PHE A 338 -29.86 -13.64 35.58
CA PHE A 338 -29.16 -13.97 34.33
C PHE A 338 -27.79 -13.30 34.21
N SER A 339 -27.23 -12.79 35.31
CA SER A 339 -25.94 -12.09 35.34
C SER A 339 -24.77 -12.92 34.77
N ILE A 340 -24.72 -14.23 35.04
CA ILE A 340 -23.69 -15.12 34.51
C ILE A 340 -23.81 -15.29 33.00
N ILE A 341 -25.03 -15.36 32.45
CA ILE A 341 -25.26 -15.38 31.00
C ILE A 341 -24.75 -14.08 30.38
N ARG A 342 -25.02 -12.93 31.02
CA ARG A 342 -24.50 -11.64 30.58
C ARG A 342 -22.98 -11.64 30.52
N ILE A 343 -22.31 -12.11 31.58
CA ILE A 343 -20.84 -12.21 31.63
C ILE A 343 -20.31 -13.08 30.47
N CYS A 344 -20.95 -14.23 30.20
CA CYS A 344 -20.56 -15.10 29.07
C CYS A 344 -20.71 -14.39 27.72
N ILE A 345 -21.79 -13.61 27.53
CA ILE A 345 -22.01 -12.84 26.30
C ILE A 345 -20.95 -11.76 26.15
N LEU A 346 -20.66 -11.00 27.21
CA LEU A 346 -19.66 -9.92 27.20
C LEU A 346 -18.25 -10.45 26.90
N HIS A 347 -17.83 -11.54 27.56
CA HIS A 347 -16.55 -12.19 27.29
C HIS A 347 -16.46 -12.66 25.84
N ARG A 348 -17.47 -13.39 25.36
CA ARG A 348 -17.50 -13.86 23.96
C ARG A 348 -17.38 -12.71 22.97
N ASN A 349 -18.17 -11.66 23.15
CA ASN A 349 -18.19 -10.51 22.25
C ASN A 349 -16.86 -9.75 22.26
N LEU A 350 -16.23 -9.58 23.43
CA LEU A 350 -14.91 -8.96 23.53
C LEU A 350 -13.85 -9.81 22.81
N LEU A 351 -13.83 -11.12 23.04
CA LEU A 351 -12.90 -12.04 22.39
C LEU A 351 -13.08 -12.05 20.86
N GLU A 352 -14.32 -12.00 20.37
CA GLU A 352 -14.63 -11.87 18.94
C GLU A 352 -14.10 -10.55 18.36
N LYS A 353 -14.23 -9.43 19.09
CA LYS A 353 -13.66 -8.14 18.69
C LYS A 353 -12.13 -8.17 18.63
N ILE A 354 -11.47 -8.71 19.65
CA ILE A 354 -10.01 -8.83 19.68
C ILE A 354 -9.52 -9.70 18.52
N LYS A 355 -10.20 -10.83 18.28
CA LYS A 355 -9.90 -11.73 17.17
C LYS A 355 -9.99 -11.03 15.80
N ASP A 356 -11.01 -10.20 15.59
CA ASP A 356 -11.13 -9.39 14.37
C ASP A 356 -10.00 -8.36 14.25
N LEU A 357 -9.62 -7.71 15.35
CA LEU A 357 -8.52 -6.74 15.37
C LEU A 357 -7.19 -7.36 14.94
N LEU A 358 -6.85 -8.58 15.37
CA LEU A 358 -5.59 -9.25 15.02
C LEU A 358 -5.25 -9.20 13.52
N TRP A 359 -6.27 -9.29 12.67
CA TRP A 359 -6.11 -9.38 11.22
C TRP A 359 -6.30 -8.04 10.52
N THR A 360 -7.08 -7.15 11.12
CA THR A 360 -7.66 -6.02 10.41
C THR A 360 -6.96 -4.70 10.76
N THR A 361 -6.24 -4.61 11.86
CA THR A 361 -5.44 -3.42 12.19
C THR A 361 -4.05 -3.46 11.57
N CYS A 362 -3.46 -2.28 11.39
CA CYS A 362 -2.07 -2.15 10.95
C CYS A 362 -1.15 -2.80 11.99
N LEU A 363 -0.11 -3.51 11.54
CA LEU A 363 0.79 -4.22 12.45
C LEU A 363 1.44 -3.31 13.50
N TYR A 364 1.80 -2.06 13.14
CA TYR A 364 2.41 -1.14 14.12
C TYR A 364 1.48 -0.80 15.29
N THR A 365 0.15 -0.92 15.15
CA THR A 365 -0.79 -0.63 16.24
C THR A 365 -0.88 -1.76 17.26
N HIS A 366 -0.25 -2.91 16.97
CA HIS A 366 -0.19 -4.03 17.90
C HIS A 366 0.80 -3.78 19.05
N THR A 367 1.66 -2.75 18.95
CA THR A 367 2.48 -2.24 20.05
C THR A 367 1.90 -0.94 20.63
N ILE A 368 2.57 -0.39 21.65
CA ILE A 368 2.28 0.90 22.27
C ILE A 368 2.36 2.01 21.22
N HIS A 369 1.25 2.71 21.03
CA HIS A 369 1.15 3.86 20.12
C HIS A 369 0.02 4.78 20.60
N SER A 370 0.11 6.08 20.30
CA SER A 370 -0.99 7.00 20.49
C SER A 370 -2.03 6.76 19.38
N PRO A 371 -3.22 6.23 19.70
CA PRO A 371 -4.22 5.93 18.69
C PRO A 371 -4.79 7.24 18.13
N THR A 372 -4.87 7.38 16.82
CA THR A 372 -5.52 8.55 16.23
C THR A 372 -7.04 8.44 16.34
N SER A 373 -7.73 9.57 16.47
CA SER A 373 -9.20 9.63 16.52
C SER A 373 -9.88 8.94 15.33
N LYS A 374 -9.21 8.85 14.17
CA LYS A 374 -9.67 8.15 12.98
C LYS A 374 -9.58 6.61 13.10
N GLU A 375 -8.51 6.11 13.74
CA GLU A 375 -8.32 4.67 13.98
C GLU A 375 -9.35 4.12 14.97
N LEU A 376 -9.74 4.93 15.96
CA LEU A 376 -10.76 4.57 16.94
C LEU A 376 -12.20 4.70 16.38
N LYS A 377 -12.44 5.72 15.53
CA LYS A 377 -13.75 5.94 14.88
C LYS A 377 -14.09 4.93 13.79
N LEU A 378 -13.11 4.35 13.11
CA LEU A 378 -13.36 3.56 11.90
C LEU A 378 -13.96 2.17 12.13
N ARG A 379 -14.00 1.62 13.36
CA ARG A 379 -14.50 0.24 13.55
C ARG A 379 -15.35 -0.08 14.78
N PHE A 380 -15.30 0.70 15.86
CA PHE A 380 -15.93 0.24 17.13
C PHE A 380 -16.78 1.26 17.88
N LEU A 381 -16.76 2.54 17.51
CA LEU A 381 -17.45 3.58 18.27
C LEU A 381 -18.53 4.25 17.41
N SER A 382 -19.78 3.81 17.57
CA SER A 382 -20.93 4.56 17.11
C SER A 382 -21.00 5.90 17.86
N LYS A 383 -20.63 7.01 17.20
CA LYS A 383 -21.00 8.43 17.44
C LYS A 383 -21.13 9.01 18.88
N ARG A 384 -20.87 8.29 19.98
CA ARG A 384 -21.29 8.67 21.35
C ARG A 384 -20.17 8.75 22.40
N VAL A 385 -18.91 8.50 22.07
CA VAL A 385 -17.82 8.88 22.99
C VAL A 385 -17.54 10.35 22.74
N GLY A 386 -17.97 11.20 23.68
CA GLY A 386 -17.69 12.63 23.67
C GLY A 386 -16.19 12.87 23.54
N TYR A 387 -15.83 13.93 22.83
CA TYR A 387 -14.45 14.33 22.51
C TYR A 387 -13.56 14.59 23.75
N GLY A 388 -14.09 14.52 24.98
CA GLY A 388 -13.39 14.86 26.22
C GLY A 388 -13.07 13.69 27.15
N ASP A 389 -13.27 12.44 26.73
CA ASP A 389 -13.14 11.26 27.61
C ASP A 389 -12.00 10.30 27.17
N PHE A 390 -11.18 10.77 26.21
CA PHE A 390 -9.94 10.12 25.81
C PHE A 390 -8.80 10.76 26.58
N ASP A 391 -8.13 9.99 27.44
CA ASP A 391 -6.72 10.23 27.70
C ASP A 391 -5.99 10.06 26.36
N GLU A 392 -5.60 11.17 25.74
CA GLU A 392 -4.69 11.18 24.59
C GLU A 392 -3.34 10.51 24.91
N GLU A 393 -3.11 10.18 26.19
CA GLU A 393 -1.96 9.45 26.73
C GLU A 393 -2.12 7.92 26.80
N SER A 394 -3.10 7.30 26.13
CA SER A 394 -3.22 5.83 26.09
C SER A 394 -1.95 5.16 25.49
N THR A 395 -0.98 4.81 26.35
CA THR A 395 0.28 4.10 26.04
C THR A 395 0.10 2.59 25.88
N ASN A 396 -1.03 2.15 25.30
CA ASN A 396 -1.35 0.73 25.15
C ASN A 396 -1.43 0.30 23.69
N SER A 397 -1.32 -1.00 23.45
CA SER A 397 -1.65 -1.58 22.13
C SER A 397 -3.14 -1.49 21.85
N ILE A 398 -3.52 -1.55 20.57
CA ILE A 398 -4.92 -1.48 20.17
C ILE A 398 -5.79 -2.56 20.86
N PHE A 399 -5.21 -3.72 21.15
CA PHE A 399 -5.90 -4.82 21.83
C PHE A 399 -6.18 -4.51 23.30
N LEU A 400 -5.22 -3.93 24.03
CA LEU A 400 -5.40 -3.58 25.43
C LEU A 400 -6.29 -2.34 25.58
N THR A 401 -6.21 -1.40 24.64
CA THR A 401 -7.10 -0.24 24.58
C THR A 401 -8.56 -0.67 24.37
N ILE A 402 -8.84 -1.61 23.46
CA ILE A 402 -10.23 -2.08 23.25
C ILE A 402 -10.79 -2.80 24.47
N ILE A 403 -9.95 -3.54 25.22
CA ILE A 403 -10.37 -4.20 26.47
C ILE A 403 -10.83 -3.15 27.46
N ARG A 404 -9.98 -2.16 27.77
CA ARG A 404 -10.30 -1.08 28.72
C ARG A 404 -11.56 -0.30 28.33
N LEU A 405 -11.70 0.03 27.04
CA LEU A 405 -12.88 0.73 26.54
C LEU A 405 -14.15 -0.11 26.71
N TYR A 406 -14.07 -1.40 26.39
CA TYR A 406 -15.21 -2.30 26.50
C TYR A 406 -15.60 -2.56 27.97
N GLU A 407 -14.62 -2.67 28.88
CA GLU A 407 -14.83 -2.74 30.33
C GLU A 407 -15.57 -1.50 30.87
N LYS A 408 -15.11 -0.29 30.48
CA LYS A 408 -15.76 0.99 30.84
C LYS A 408 -17.19 1.07 30.31
N GLU A 409 -17.38 0.78 29.02
CA GLU A 409 -18.68 0.89 28.34
C GLU A 409 -19.71 -0.10 28.92
N GLN A 410 -19.30 -1.35 29.17
CA GLN A 410 -20.21 -2.41 29.59
C GLN A 410 -20.29 -2.58 31.11
N ARG A 411 -19.45 -1.86 31.88
CA ARG A 411 -19.28 -1.97 33.33
C ARG A 411 -19.04 -3.41 33.76
N PHE A 412 -18.01 -4.03 33.21
CA PHE A 412 -17.56 -5.38 33.57
C PHE A 412 -16.02 -5.43 33.56
N ILE A 413 -15.45 -6.47 34.18
CA ILE A 413 -14.00 -6.71 34.23
C ILE A 413 -13.69 -7.96 33.41
N PHE A 414 -12.66 -7.88 32.57
CA PHE A 414 -12.16 -8.97 31.75
C PHE A 414 -10.95 -9.64 32.42
N ASP A 415 -11.22 -10.71 33.17
CA ASP A 415 -10.23 -11.44 33.97
C ASP A 415 -9.78 -12.76 33.33
N ASP A 416 -9.49 -12.76 32.02
CA ASP A 416 -8.85 -13.91 31.37
C ASP A 416 -7.33 -13.70 31.34
N LYS A 417 -6.65 -14.10 32.42
CA LYS A 417 -5.19 -13.94 32.58
C LYS A 417 -4.39 -14.53 31.42
N GLU A 418 -4.81 -15.68 30.90
CA GLU A 418 -4.16 -16.37 29.80
C GLU A 418 -4.19 -15.52 28.51
N VAL A 419 -5.36 -14.99 28.17
CA VAL A 419 -5.52 -14.10 27.01
C VAL A 419 -4.78 -12.78 27.22
N ASN A 420 -4.87 -12.20 28.41
CA ASN A 420 -4.20 -10.93 28.73
C ASN A 420 -2.67 -11.04 28.64
N ASN A 421 -2.08 -12.14 29.12
CA ASN A 421 -0.65 -12.39 29.02
C ASN A 421 -0.22 -12.58 27.56
N ALA A 422 -0.93 -13.42 26.80
CA ALA A 422 -0.62 -13.63 25.38
C ALA A 422 -0.73 -12.33 24.55
N LEU A 423 -1.64 -11.42 24.89
CA LEU A 423 -1.75 -10.11 24.26
C LEU A 423 -0.58 -9.17 24.62
N LYS A 424 -0.09 -9.22 25.87
CA LYS A 424 1.08 -8.45 26.31
C LYS A 424 2.35 -8.97 25.62
N ASP A 425 2.52 -10.28 25.53
CA ASP A 425 3.66 -10.89 24.84
C ASP A 425 3.70 -10.48 23.36
N LEU A 426 2.53 -10.52 22.70
CA LEU A 426 2.41 -10.08 21.31
C LEU A 426 2.72 -8.59 21.15
N ARG A 427 2.25 -7.75 22.09
CA ARG A 427 2.60 -6.31 22.14
C ARG A 427 4.11 -6.12 22.25
N ASP A 428 4.76 -6.84 23.17
CA ASP A 428 6.18 -6.63 23.48
C ASP A 428 7.08 -7.10 22.32
N GLN A 429 6.70 -8.19 21.65
CA GLN A 429 7.37 -8.63 20.43
C GLN A 429 7.26 -7.61 19.30
N MET A 430 6.05 -7.10 19.02
CA MET A 430 5.86 -6.03 18.04
C MET A 430 6.60 -4.76 18.46
N GLY A 431 6.61 -4.44 19.76
CA GLY A 431 7.33 -3.30 20.32
C GLY A 431 8.82 -3.37 20.04
N LYS A 432 9.46 -4.52 20.28
CA LYS A 432 10.87 -4.71 19.91
C LYS A 432 11.09 -4.45 18.42
N MET A 433 10.35 -5.12 17.54
CA MET A 433 10.53 -4.95 16.09
C MET A 433 10.29 -3.49 15.64
N TRP A 434 9.15 -2.91 16.03
CA TRP A 434 8.72 -1.59 15.58
C TRP A 434 9.56 -0.46 16.16
N LEU A 435 9.86 -0.49 17.47
CA LEU A 435 10.65 0.56 18.12
C LEU A 435 12.08 0.56 17.61
N TYR A 436 12.74 -0.60 17.53
CA TYR A 436 14.11 -0.66 16.98
C TYR A 436 14.16 -0.18 15.52
N PHE A 437 13.17 -0.57 14.71
CA PHE A 437 13.07 -0.09 13.34
C PHE A 437 12.83 1.43 13.27
N LYS A 438 11.91 1.95 14.09
CA LYS A 438 11.62 3.39 14.17
C LYS A 438 12.82 4.20 14.66
N GLU A 439 13.55 3.74 15.66
CA GLU A 439 14.66 4.52 16.21
C GLU A 439 15.88 4.52 15.31
N ARG A 440 16.17 3.39 14.65
CA ARG A 440 17.37 3.26 13.80
C ARG A 440 17.08 3.61 12.35
N GLN A 441 16.16 2.89 11.73
CA GLN A 441 15.97 2.92 10.28
C GLN A 441 15.14 4.11 9.83
N PHE A 442 14.09 4.46 10.59
CA PHE A 442 13.28 5.65 10.29
C PHE A 442 14.13 6.92 10.45
N ARG A 443 14.83 7.10 11.58
CA ARG A 443 15.69 8.28 11.78
C ARG A 443 16.78 8.39 10.71
N TYR A 444 17.40 7.26 10.34
CA TYR A 444 18.33 7.21 9.22
C TYR A 444 17.68 7.65 7.90
N ALA A 445 16.49 7.14 7.60
CA ALA A 445 15.74 7.50 6.39
C ALA A 445 15.39 8.99 6.36
N VAL A 446 14.89 9.57 7.46
CA VAL A 446 14.64 11.02 7.58
C VAL A 446 15.90 11.81 7.25
N LYS A 447 17.03 11.46 7.89
CA LYS A 447 18.31 12.16 7.68
C LYS A 447 18.72 12.11 6.20
N LYS A 448 18.61 10.94 5.56
CA LYS A 448 18.98 10.77 4.15
C LYS A 448 18.03 11.45 3.17
N LEU A 449 16.73 11.54 3.48
CA LEU A 449 15.78 12.32 2.68
C LEU A 449 16.10 13.82 2.77
N ASN A 450 16.45 14.32 3.96
CA ASN A 450 16.86 15.71 4.14
C ASN A 450 18.16 16.01 3.38
N GLU A 451 19.15 15.12 3.46
CA GLU A 451 20.38 15.21 2.66
C GLU A 451 20.10 15.22 1.16
N MET A 452 19.22 14.34 0.69
CA MET A 452 18.83 14.29 -0.72
C MET A 452 18.10 15.56 -1.19
N SER A 453 17.32 16.18 -0.29
CA SER A 453 16.58 17.40 -0.60
C SER A 453 17.48 18.62 -0.85
N SER A 454 18.72 18.60 -0.36
CA SER A 454 19.70 19.67 -0.56
C SER A 454 20.57 19.48 -1.81
N PHE A 455 20.42 18.35 -2.52
CA PHE A 455 21.21 18.12 -3.73
C PHE A 455 20.78 19.08 -4.85
N SER A 456 21.77 19.80 -5.38
CA SER A 456 21.57 20.58 -6.60
C SER A 456 21.31 19.63 -7.77
N LEU A 457 20.30 19.97 -8.57
CA LEU A 457 19.97 19.24 -9.79
C LEU A 457 21.00 19.45 -10.90
N ASP A 458 21.86 20.48 -10.77
CA ASP A 458 22.94 20.78 -11.71
C ASP A 458 24.26 20.06 -11.35
N ASP A 459 24.30 19.30 -10.25
CA ASP A 459 25.48 18.54 -9.83
C ASP A 459 25.77 17.39 -10.81
N ALA A 460 26.98 17.35 -11.36
CA ALA A 460 27.43 16.30 -12.28
C ALA A 460 27.33 14.89 -11.66
N ASN A 461 27.42 14.77 -10.34
CA ASN A 461 27.33 13.51 -9.60
C ASN A 461 25.92 13.23 -9.05
N TYR A 462 24.92 14.04 -9.39
CA TYR A 462 23.55 13.89 -8.88
C TYR A 462 23.02 12.45 -9.04
N LYS A 463 23.15 11.88 -10.24
CA LYS A 463 22.67 10.52 -10.56
C LYS A 463 23.28 9.45 -9.65
N VAL A 464 24.60 9.51 -9.43
CA VAL A 464 25.31 8.55 -8.59
C VAL A 464 24.84 8.67 -7.13
N LYS A 465 24.77 9.90 -6.61
CA LYS A 465 24.30 10.17 -5.24
C LYS A 465 22.87 9.68 -5.02
N ILE A 466 21.95 9.95 -5.95
CA ILE A 466 20.56 9.46 -5.86
C ILE A 466 20.50 7.94 -5.91
N ASN A 467 21.27 7.29 -6.79
CA ASN A 467 21.32 5.84 -6.87
C ASN A 467 21.75 5.21 -5.54
N GLU A 468 22.83 5.70 -4.93
CA GLU A 468 23.31 5.21 -3.63
C GLU A 468 22.29 5.39 -2.50
N ILE A 469 21.54 6.49 -2.50
CA ILE A 469 20.47 6.73 -1.53
C ILE A 469 19.30 5.78 -1.76
N LEU A 470 18.88 5.59 -3.03
CA LEU A 470 17.80 4.66 -3.38
C LEU A 470 18.10 3.24 -2.89
N GLU A 471 19.32 2.77 -3.08
CA GLU A 471 19.72 1.42 -2.67
C GLU A 471 19.53 1.17 -1.17
N LYS A 472 19.75 2.22 -0.36
CA LYS A 472 19.65 2.16 1.10
C LYS A 472 18.23 2.41 1.61
N LEU A 473 17.47 3.29 0.95
CA LEU A 473 16.15 3.73 1.42
C LEU A 473 14.99 2.84 0.94
N LEU A 474 15.04 2.30 -0.28
CA LEU A 474 13.95 1.48 -0.81
C LEU A 474 13.55 0.30 0.11
N PRO A 475 14.50 -0.46 0.69
CA PRO A 475 14.14 -1.55 1.61
C PRO A 475 13.45 -1.05 2.88
N ILE A 476 13.90 0.09 3.44
CA ILE A 476 13.31 0.69 4.65
C ILE A 476 11.86 1.09 4.38
N PHE A 477 11.59 1.72 3.23
CA PHE A 477 10.25 2.13 2.84
C PHE A 477 9.32 0.93 2.64
N SER A 478 9.78 -0.14 2.02
CA SER A 478 9.01 -1.38 1.87
C SER A 478 8.68 -2.05 3.20
N ILE A 479 9.65 -2.17 4.09
CA ILE A 479 9.43 -2.75 5.42
C ILE A 479 8.44 -1.90 6.23
N TYR A 480 8.59 -0.57 6.17
CA TYR A 480 7.65 0.34 6.81
C TYR A 480 6.21 0.13 6.29
N GLU A 481 6.07 -0.04 4.98
CA GLU A 481 4.77 -0.24 4.36
C GLU A 481 4.05 -1.47 4.93
N LEU A 482 4.75 -2.58 5.14
CA LEU A 482 4.16 -3.77 5.76
C LEU A 482 3.70 -3.52 7.20
N PHE A 483 4.44 -2.76 7.99
CA PHE A 483 3.99 -2.37 9.33
C PHE A 483 2.67 -1.56 9.30
N ASN A 484 2.44 -0.81 8.23
CA ASN A 484 1.29 0.08 8.07
C ASN A 484 0.10 -0.55 7.35
N ARG A 485 0.22 -1.80 6.91
CA ARG A 485 -0.89 -2.56 6.33
C ARG A 485 -1.47 -3.53 7.35
N SER A 486 -2.76 -3.81 7.18
CA SER A 486 -3.40 -4.89 7.92
C SER A 486 -3.11 -6.22 7.25
N LEU A 487 -2.97 -7.29 8.04
CA LEU A 487 -2.72 -8.64 7.51
C LEU A 487 -3.82 -9.07 6.54
N ALA A 488 -5.06 -8.69 6.80
CA ALA A 488 -6.19 -8.98 5.93
C ALA A 488 -6.15 -8.25 4.56
N GLU A 489 -5.32 -7.22 4.40
CA GLU A 489 -5.16 -6.50 3.13
C GLU A 489 -3.85 -6.88 2.43
N SER A 490 -2.82 -7.31 3.16
CA SER A 490 -1.48 -7.58 2.62
C SER A 490 -1.05 -9.05 2.58
N VAL A 491 -1.47 -9.90 3.54
CA VAL A 491 -0.90 -11.24 3.73
C VAL A 491 -1.95 -12.36 3.71
N TYR A 492 -3.09 -12.16 4.35
CA TYR A 492 -4.15 -13.16 4.52
C TYR A 492 -5.52 -12.55 4.16
N PRO A 493 -5.78 -12.21 2.89
CA PRO A 493 -7.09 -11.70 2.45
C PRO A 493 -8.27 -12.61 2.84
N GLU A 494 -8.00 -13.90 3.04
CA GLU A 494 -8.96 -14.93 3.44
C GLU A 494 -9.39 -14.82 4.91
N SER A 495 -8.67 -14.04 5.73
CA SER A 495 -8.98 -13.86 7.16
C SER A 495 -10.23 -13.00 7.43
N LYS A 496 -10.71 -12.23 6.45
CA LYS A 496 -11.99 -11.49 6.51
C LYS A 496 -13.09 -12.23 5.74
N GLY A 497 -14.29 -12.30 6.30
CA GLY A 497 -15.47 -12.84 5.60
C GLY A 497 -15.83 -12.04 4.34
N GLN A 498 -16.28 -12.74 3.28
CA GLN A 498 -16.54 -12.18 1.95
C GLN A 498 -17.54 -11.00 1.93
N THR A 499 -18.52 -10.99 2.84
CA THR A 499 -19.58 -9.96 2.92
C THR A 499 -19.07 -8.58 3.37
N LYS A 500 -17.86 -8.49 3.95
CA LYS A 500 -17.25 -7.21 4.38
C LYS A 500 -16.27 -6.63 3.34
N GLN A 501 -16.13 -7.25 2.16
CA GLN A 501 -15.13 -6.89 1.15
C GLN A 501 -15.74 -6.29 -0.13
N PHE A 502 -16.70 -5.36 -0.01
CA PHE A 502 -17.36 -4.75 -1.17
C PHE A 502 -16.37 -4.18 -2.22
N GLY A 503 -15.29 -3.54 -1.77
CA GLY A 503 -14.24 -3.04 -2.66
C GLY A 503 -13.50 -4.16 -3.42
N ALA A 504 -13.20 -5.29 -2.77
CA ALA A 504 -12.59 -6.44 -3.43
C ALA A 504 -13.57 -7.13 -4.39
N TYR A 505 -14.87 -7.15 -4.06
CA TYR A 505 -15.91 -7.65 -4.96
C TYR A 505 -16.04 -6.76 -6.20
N LEU A 506 -16.04 -5.43 -6.03
CA LEU A 506 -16.03 -4.49 -7.14
C LEU A 506 -14.78 -4.65 -8.00
N ALA A 507 -13.60 -4.80 -7.37
CA ALA A 507 -12.36 -5.07 -8.09
C ALA A 507 -12.43 -6.39 -8.88
N LYS A 508 -12.95 -7.47 -8.28
CA LYS A 508 -13.17 -8.76 -8.95
C LYS A 508 -14.14 -8.63 -10.12
N PHE A 509 -15.24 -7.91 -9.94
CA PHE A 509 -16.21 -7.66 -11.00
C PHE A 509 -15.60 -6.86 -12.16
N LEU A 510 -14.82 -5.81 -11.87
CA LEU A 510 -14.11 -5.01 -12.87
C LEU A 510 -12.97 -5.79 -13.54
N ALA A 511 -12.36 -6.77 -12.87
CA ALA A 511 -11.31 -7.62 -13.42
C ALA A 511 -11.84 -8.90 -14.08
N TRP A 512 -13.15 -9.15 -14.03
CA TRP A 512 -13.72 -10.40 -14.52
C TRP A 512 -13.57 -10.53 -16.03
N LYS A 513 -13.16 -11.72 -16.50
CA LYS A 513 -12.91 -12.00 -17.94
C LYS A 513 -14.14 -11.78 -18.84
N TYR A 514 -15.34 -11.78 -18.27
CA TYR A 514 -16.60 -11.53 -19.00
C TYR A 514 -17.12 -10.10 -18.82
N ASN A 515 -16.39 -9.23 -18.11
CA ASN A 515 -16.72 -7.81 -18.04
C ASN A 515 -16.11 -7.07 -19.25
N PRO A 516 -16.93 -6.58 -20.21
CA PRO A 516 -16.45 -5.91 -21.40
C PRO A 516 -15.91 -4.50 -21.13
N ILE A 517 -16.23 -3.90 -19.96
CA ILE A 517 -15.89 -2.51 -19.60
C ILE A 517 -14.65 -2.45 -18.69
N GLY A 518 -14.21 -3.60 -18.16
CA GLY A 518 -13.16 -3.74 -17.15
C GLY A 518 -11.72 -3.87 -17.68
N VAL A 519 -10.90 -4.71 -17.02
CA VAL A 519 -9.47 -4.97 -17.35
C VAL A 519 -9.27 -5.40 -18.81
N ASN A 520 -10.25 -6.07 -19.42
CA ASN A 520 -10.21 -6.44 -20.85
C ASN A 520 -10.16 -5.22 -21.78
N PHE A 521 -10.89 -4.15 -21.45
CA PHE A 521 -10.90 -2.92 -22.23
C PHE A 521 -9.54 -2.21 -22.12
N ILE A 522 -8.96 -2.16 -20.92
CA ILE A 522 -7.60 -1.66 -20.68
C ILE A 522 -6.58 -2.45 -21.51
N ASN A 523 -6.67 -3.78 -21.50
CA ASN A 523 -5.79 -4.66 -22.26
C ASN A 523 -5.90 -4.44 -23.77
N LEU A 524 -7.13 -4.30 -24.29
CA LEU A 524 -7.37 -3.97 -25.69
C LEU A 524 -6.71 -2.64 -26.06
N PHE A 525 -6.84 -1.62 -25.23
CA PHE A 525 -6.22 -0.34 -25.50
C PHE A 525 -4.72 -0.35 -25.45
N ASN A 526 -4.14 -0.99 -24.43
CA ASN A 526 -2.70 -1.15 -24.35
C ASN A 526 -2.15 -1.84 -25.60
N LYS A 527 -2.88 -2.80 -26.17
CA LYS A 527 -2.53 -3.41 -27.45
C LYS A 527 -2.62 -2.42 -28.61
N LEU A 528 -3.74 -1.71 -28.77
CA LEU A 528 -3.92 -0.73 -29.85
C LEU A 528 -2.85 0.37 -29.82
N ALA A 529 -2.60 0.93 -28.65
CA ALA A 529 -1.59 1.96 -28.48
C ALA A 529 -0.18 1.43 -28.74
N PHE A 530 0.13 0.24 -28.25
CA PHE A 530 1.39 -0.41 -28.57
C PHE A 530 1.60 -0.57 -30.07
N TYR A 531 0.59 -0.99 -30.83
CA TYR A 531 0.71 -1.12 -32.28
C TYR A 531 0.99 0.21 -32.97
N ASN A 532 0.29 1.28 -32.58
CA ASN A 532 0.50 2.61 -33.16
C ASN A 532 1.89 3.18 -32.83
N TRP A 533 2.32 3.05 -31.57
CA TRP A 533 3.66 3.46 -31.17
C TRP A 533 4.75 2.62 -31.83
N SER A 534 4.54 1.31 -31.94
CA SER A 534 5.47 0.41 -32.64
C SER A 534 5.58 0.73 -34.12
N PHE A 535 4.47 1.09 -34.78
CA PHE A 535 4.48 1.56 -36.16
C PHE A 535 5.34 2.82 -36.31
N LEU A 536 5.16 3.82 -35.44
CA LEU A 536 5.96 5.04 -35.45
C LEU A 536 7.44 4.77 -35.22
N ILE A 537 7.77 3.91 -34.24
CA ILE A 537 9.14 3.52 -33.91
C ILE A 537 9.82 2.88 -35.12
N LYS A 538 9.14 1.91 -35.76
CA LYS A 538 9.67 1.25 -36.97
C LYS A 538 9.84 2.24 -38.11
N LYS A 539 8.83 3.08 -38.37
CA LYS A 539 8.85 4.07 -39.45
C LYS A 539 9.99 5.08 -39.29
N LYS A 540 10.20 5.57 -38.07
CA LYS A 540 11.27 6.53 -37.74
C LYS A 540 12.61 5.86 -37.41
N LYS A 541 12.69 4.52 -37.47
CA LYS A 541 13.87 3.72 -37.09
C LYS A 541 14.44 4.08 -35.71
N LEU A 542 13.57 4.38 -34.75
CA LEU A 542 13.98 4.81 -33.42
C LEU A 542 14.44 3.62 -32.57
N ASN A 543 15.60 3.74 -31.93
CA ASN A 543 15.97 2.87 -30.83
C ASN A 543 15.23 3.27 -29.53
N TYR A 544 15.43 2.50 -28.46
CA TYR A 544 14.71 2.72 -27.21
C TYR A 544 14.98 4.10 -26.56
N LYS A 545 16.23 4.57 -26.58
CA LYS A 545 16.62 5.88 -26.01
C LYS A 545 16.09 7.02 -26.88
N GLU A 546 16.18 6.87 -28.20
CA GLU A 546 15.62 7.84 -29.15
C GLU A 546 14.10 7.96 -29.03
N PHE A 547 13.40 6.84 -28.85
CA PHE A 547 11.96 6.83 -28.62
C PHE A 547 11.59 7.50 -27.29
N PHE A 548 12.32 7.22 -26.22
CA PHE A 548 12.13 7.89 -24.93
C PHE A 548 12.29 9.40 -25.04
N ASN A 549 13.36 9.85 -25.70
CA ASN A 549 13.63 11.27 -25.93
C ASN A 549 12.55 11.92 -26.81
N PHE A 550 12.10 11.21 -27.85
CA PHE A 550 10.99 11.65 -28.70
C PHE A 550 9.71 11.83 -27.87
N ALA A 551 9.36 10.85 -27.05
CA ALA A 551 8.17 10.89 -26.20
C ALA A 551 8.22 12.04 -25.21
N LEU A 552 9.37 12.31 -24.56
CA LEU A 552 9.54 13.42 -23.61
C LEU A 552 9.38 14.81 -24.24
N LYS A 553 9.77 14.94 -25.52
CA LYS A 553 9.67 16.20 -26.27
C LYS A 553 8.24 16.51 -26.75
N LEU A 554 7.28 15.60 -26.56
CA LEU A 554 5.90 15.87 -26.96
C LEU A 554 5.30 17.05 -26.15
N PRO A 555 4.54 17.95 -26.80
CA PRO A 555 4.02 19.17 -26.18
C PRO A 555 2.95 18.90 -25.11
N ILE A 556 2.38 17.70 -25.08
CA ILE A 556 1.39 17.28 -24.08
C ILE A 556 1.91 17.31 -22.64
N TRP A 557 3.25 17.29 -22.46
CA TRP A 557 3.93 17.35 -21.16
C TRP A 557 4.23 18.77 -20.73
N LYS A 558 3.24 19.67 -20.84
CA LYS A 558 3.41 21.10 -20.60
C LYS A 558 3.70 21.46 -19.15
N ASN A 559 3.35 20.59 -18.19
CA ASN A 559 3.54 20.88 -16.77
C ASN A 559 4.88 20.36 -16.22
N ILE A 560 5.63 19.55 -16.98
CA ILE A 560 6.98 19.11 -16.56
C ILE A 560 7.93 20.29 -16.79
N PRO A 561 8.65 20.79 -15.76
CA PRO A 561 9.60 21.89 -15.90
C PRO A 561 10.70 21.57 -16.92
N SER A 562 11.17 22.57 -17.67
CA SER A 562 12.24 22.43 -18.67
C SER A 562 13.50 21.81 -18.08
N MET A 563 13.93 22.32 -16.92
CA MET A 563 15.09 21.82 -16.18
C MET A 563 14.99 20.31 -15.87
N ILE A 564 13.80 19.83 -15.49
CA ILE A 564 13.57 18.40 -15.24
C ILE A 564 13.63 17.59 -16.54
N LYS A 565 13.10 18.12 -17.65
CA LYS A 565 13.23 17.48 -18.97
C LYS A 565 14.69 17.36 -19.38
N GLU A 566 15.50 18.39 -19.15
CA GLU A 566 16.94 18.39 -19.47
C GLU A 566 17.70 17.33 -18.65
N ILE A 567 17.41 17.19 -17.36
CA ILE A 567 18.02 16.17 -16.50
C ILE A 567 17.69 14.76 -17.02
N ILE A 568 16.41 14.52 -17.36
CA ILE A 568 15.96 13.24 -17.89
C ILE A 568 16.56 12.95 -19.29
N LEU A 569 16.85 13.98 -20.09
CA LEU A 569 17.50 13.81 -21.40
C LEU A 569 19.00 13.55 -21.28
N LYS A 570 19.65 14.08 -20.23
CA LYS A 570 21.06 13.85 -19.91
C LYS A 570 21.31 12.46 -19.29
N SER A 571 20.26 11.77 -18.82
CA SER A 571 20.38 10.45 -18.18
C SER A 571 20.51 9.28 -19.14
#